data_AF-A0A381P6U3-F1
#
_entry.id   AF-A0A381P6U3-F1
#
_cell.length_a   1.000
_cell.length_b   1.000
_cell.length_c   1.000
_cell.angle_alpha   90.00
_cell.angle_beta   90.00
_cell.angle_gamma   90.00
#
_symmetry.space_group_name_H-M   'P 1'
#
loop_
_entity.id
_entity.type
_entity.pdbx_description
1 polymer ?
#
loop_
_entity_poly.entity_id
_entity_poly.type
_entity_poly.pdbx_seq_one_letter_code
_entity_poly.pdbx_strand_id
1 'polypeptide(L)' 'MEARWSARTTVGRMRAPETIVCVDCGGTCHLLAHPETEFDPGDPVAYRCADCVDRWDLVMPDDEDDGQGDEAPRAV' A
#
# COMPACT_ATOMS: atom_id res chain seq x y z
N MET A 1 27.50 16.94 13.77
CA MET A 1 26.73 16.80 15.03
C MET A 1 25.45 16.08 14.67
N GLU A 2 25.19 14.96 15.33
CA GLU A 2 24.51 13.79 14.77
C GLU A 2 22.98 13.91 14.84
N ALA A 3 22.32 13.69 13.70
CA ALA A 3 20.87 13.62 13.62
C ALA A 3 20.42 12.23 14.09
N ARG A 4 20.15 12.17 15.40
CA ARG A 4 19.47 11.05 16.08
C ARG A 4 17.99 11.00 15.68
N TRP A 5 17.69 10.62 14.44
CA TRP A 5 16.33 10.22 14.08
C TRP A 5 16.24 8.69 14.16
N SER A 6 15.85 8.17 15.32
CA SER A 6 15.28 6.82 15.36
C SER A 6 14.32 6.76 16.54
N ALA A 7 13.17 7.40 16.36
CA ALA A 7 11.97 6.95 17.04
C ALA A 7 11.44 5.79 16.20
N ARG A 8 11.69 4.57 16.67
CA ARG A 8 11.16 3.36 16.05
C ARG A 8 9.67 3.29 16.42
N THR A 9 8.83 3.96 15.64
CA THR A 9 7.37 3.85 15.74
C THR A 9 7.01 2.39 15.52
N THR A 10 6.38 1.76 16.51
CA THR A 10 5.85 0.40 16.37
C THR A 10 4.54 0.54 15.60
N VAL A 11 4.61 0.37 14.29
CA VAL A 11 3.43 0.46 13.43
C VAL A 11 2.60 -0.82 13.57
N GLY A 12 1.27 -0.70 13.64
CA GLY A 12 0.37 -1.82 13.88
C GLY A 12 0.20 -2.69 12.63
N ARG A 13 0.01 -4.01 12.81
CA ARG A 13 -0.37 -4.89 11.69
C ARG A 13 -1.76 -4.52 11.19
N MET A 14 -1.97 -4.56 9.88
CA MET A 14 -3.26 -4.25 9.27
C MET A 14 -3.70 -5.25 8.21
N ARG A 15 -5.02 -5.28 7.97
CA ARG A 15 -5.63 -6.12 6.94
C ARG A 15 -5.70 -5.35 5.63
N ALA A 16 -5.09 -5.92 4.60
CA ALA A 16 -5.26 -5.43 3.24
C ALA A 16 -6.72 -5.63 2.78
N PRO A 17 -7.27 -4.72 1.95
CA PRO A 17 -8.60 -4.89 1.38
C PRO A 17 -8.64 -6.11 0.45
N GLU A 18 -9.77 -6.80 0.38
CA GLU A 18 -9.92 -7.97 -0.49
C GLU A 18 -9.97 -7.59 -1.98
N THR A 19 -10.40 -6.36 -2.27
CA THR A 19 -10.53 -5.83 -3.63
C THR A 19 -10.04 -4.40 -3.74
N ILE A 20 -9.55 -4.05 -4.93
CA ILE A 20 -9.18 -2.69 -5.33
C ILE A 20 -9.70 -2.40 -6.74
N VAL A 21 -9.71 -1.13 -7.13
CA VAL A 21 -9.98 -0.71 -8.51
C VAL A 21 -8.70 -0.84 -9.35
N CYS A 22 -8.79 -1.48 -10.51
CA CYS A 22 -7.71 -1.56 -11.47
C CYS A 22 -7.39 -0.16 -12.03
N VAL A 23 -6.14 0.28 -11.95
CA VAL A 23 -5.74 1.59 -12.48
C VAL A 23 -5.74 1.64 -14.01
N ASP A 24 -5.55 0.52 -14.69
CA ASP A 24 -5.48 0.48 -16.15
C ASP A 24 -6.86 0.39 -16.82
N CYS A 25 -7.79 -0.40 -16.27
CA CYS A 25 -9.09 -0.66 -16.91
C CYS A 25 -10.31 -0.24 -16.08
N GLY A 26 -10.12 0.18 -14.83
CA GLY A 26 -11.22 0.50 -13.90
C GLY A 26 -12.00 -0.71 -13.40
N GLY A 27 -11.64 -1.93 -13.82
CA GLY A 27 -12.25 -3.19 -13.38
C GLY A 27 -11.90 -3.55 -11.93
N THR A 28 -12.42 -4.68 -11.45
CA THR A 28 -12.17 -5.14 -10.07
C THR A 28 -10.93 -6.03 -10.01
N CYS A 29 -10.00 -5.69 -9.13
CA CYS A 29 -8.87 -6.56 -8.79
C CYS A 29 -9.14 -7.31 -7.49
N HIS A 30 -8.68 -8.55 -7.43
CA HIS A 30 -8.81 -9.43 -6.28
C HIS A 30 -7.45 -9.76 -5.69
N LEU A 31 -7.38 -9.81 -4.35
CA LEU A 31 -6.19 -10.21 -3.61
C LEU A 31 -5.77 -11.66 -3.99
N LEU A 32 -4.53 -11.86 -4.41
CA LEU A 32 -4.06 -13.16 -4.91
C LEU A 32 -3.63 -14.13 -3.80
N ALA A 33 -3.05 -13.63 -2.71
CA ALA A 33 -2.65 -14.44 -1.56
C ALA A 33 -2.76 -13.58 -0.30
N HIS A 34 -3.68 -13.95 0.59
CA HIS A 34 -3.72 -13.39 1.93
C HIS A 34 -2.84 -14.27 2.84
N PRO A 35 -1.79 -13.73 3.48
CA PRO A 35 -1.07 -14.46 4.51
C PRO A 35 -2.03 -14.83 5.64
N GLU A 36 -1.75 -15.94 6.31
CA GLU A 36 -2.50 -16.36 7.51
C GLU A 36 -2.31 -15.39 8.70
N THR A 37 -1.33 -14.49 8.59
CA THR A 37 -1.03 -13.37 9.48
C THR A 37 -1.39 -12.03 8.83
N GLU A 38 -1.64 -11.01 9.65
CA GLU A 38 -1.83 -9.63 9.17
C GLU A 38 -0.53 -9.06 8.59
N PHE A 39 -0.64 -8.09 7.67
CA PHE A 39 0.51 -7.47 7.01
C PHE A 39 1.15 -6.42 7.90
N ASP A 40 2.46 -6.31 7.82
CA ASP A 40 3.20 -5.19 8.37
C ASP A 40 3.28 -4.05 7.31
N PRO A 41 3.34 -2.78 7.73
CA PRO A 41 3.61 -1.67 6.84
C PRO A 41 4.91 -1.86 6.07
N GLY A 42 4.89 -1.47 4.79
CA GLY A 42 5.97 -1.76 3.85
C GLY A 42 5.86 -3.12 3.16
N ASP A 43 5.00 -4.03 3.63
CA ASP A 43 4.81 -5.32 2.98
C ASP A 43 4.13 -5.15 1.60
N PRO A 44 4.58 -5.87 0.57
CA PRO A 44 3.92 -5.89 -0.72
C PRO A 44 2.69 -6.80 -0.72
N VAL A 45 1.59 -6.30 -1.28
CA VAL A 45 0.32 -7.01 -1.43
C VAL A 45 -0.07 -7.10 -2.89
N ALA A 46 -0.24 -8.34 -3.37
CA ALA A 46 -0.47 -8.63 -4.78
C ALA A 46 -1.96 -8.79 -5.10
N TYR A 47 -2.44 -8.05 -6.10
CA TYR A 47 -3.79 -8.10 -6.64
C TYR A 47 -3.78 -8.47 -8.12
N ARG A 48 -4.86 -9.08 -8.60
CA ARG A 48 -5.06 -9.36 -10.03
C ARG A 48 -6.43 -8.93 -10.52
N CYS A 49 -6.46 -8.21 -11.63
CA CYS A 49 -7.71 -7.79 -12.27
C CYS A 49 -8.46 -8.99 -12.87
N ALA A 50 -9.76 -9.05 -12.65
CA ALA A 50 -10.62 -10.04 -13.29
C ALA A 50 -10.81 -9.79 -14.80
N ASP A 51 -10.68 -8.53 -15.23
CA ASP A 51 -11.00 -8.10 -16.59
C ASP A 51 -9.77 -8.05 -17.51
N CYS A 52 -8.74 -7.28 -17.14
CA CYS A 52 -7.52 -7.13 -17.95
C CYS A 52 -6.44 -8.17 -17.60
N VAL A 53 -6.61 -8.93 -16.51
CA VAL A 53 -5.70 -10.01 -16.10
C VAL A 53 -4.33 -9.53 -15.61
N ASP A 54 -4.08 -8.23 -15.64
CA ASP A 54 -2.89 -7.58 -15.09
C ASP A 54 -2.80 -7.72 -13.57
N ARG A 55 -1.57 -7.63 -13.08
CA ARG A 55 -1.21 -7.76 -11.66
C ARG A 55 -0.70 -6.43 -11.13
N TRP A 56 -1.09 -6.13 -9.90
CA TRP A 56 -0.68 -4.95 -9.15
C TRP A 56 -0.07 -5.36 -7.82
N ASP A 57 1.07 -4.77 -7.45
CA ASP A 57 1.71 -4.94 -6.15
C ASP A 57 1.68 -3.60 -5.43
N LEU A 58 0.87 -3.50 -4.38
CA LEU A 58 0.74 -2.31 -3.55
C LEU A 58 1.50 -2.48 -2.25
N VAL A 59 2.13 -1.40 -1.78
CA VAL A 59 2.84 -1.39 -0.50
C VAL A 59 1.85 -1.02 0.59
N MET A 60 1.87 -1.76 1.70
CA MET A 60 1.05 -1.47 2.86
C MET A 60 1.47 -0.11 3.47
N PRO A 61 0.57 0.88 3.58
CA PRO A 61 0.90 2.16 4.18
C PRO A 61 1.33 2.02 5.65
N ASP A 62 2.05 3.01 6.16
CA ASP A 62 2.21 3.16 7.60
C ASP A 62 1.02 3.95 8.18
N ASP A 63 0.81 3.87 9.50
CA ASP A 63 -0.28 4.56 10.18
C ASP A 63 -0.18 6.11 10.08
N GLU A 64 0.95 6.66 9.60
CA GLU A 64 1.15 8.10 9.39
C GLU A 64 0.90 8.53 7.92
N ASP A 65 0.71 7.58 7.00
CA ASP A 65 0.40 7.83 5.60
C ASP A 65 -1.11 7.98 5.41
N ASP A 66 -1.61 9.20 5.66
CA ASP A 66 -3.01 9.61 5.41
C ASP A 66 -3.36 9.68 3.90
N GLY A 67 -2.51 9.16 3.00
CA GLY A 67 -2.74 9.19 1.55
C GLY A 67 -2.55 10.57 0.94
N GLN A 68 -1.86 11.48 1.64
CA GLN A 68 -1.33 12.72 1.06
C GLN A 68 -0.14 12.35 0.16
N GLY A 69 -0.44 11.85 -1.05
CA GLY A 69 0.58 11.61 -2.07
C GLY A 69 1.45 12.86 -2.25
N ASP A 70 2.75 12.62 -2.45
CA ASP A 70 3.84 13.60 -2.61
C ASP A 70 3.43 14.78 -3.54
N GLU A 71 2.74 15.78 -3.00
CA GLU A 71 2.45 17.01 -3.71
C GLU A 71 3.78 17.77 -3.75
N ALA A 72 4.53 17.58 -4.83
CA ALA A 72 5.67 18.42 -5.13
C ALA A 72 5.21 19.88 -5.01
N PRO A 73 5.85 20.71 -4.16
CA PRO A 73 5.39 22.07 -3.95
C PRO A 73 5.37 22.76 -5.29
N ARG A 74 4.19 23.26 -5.70
CA ARG A 74 4.04 24.04 -6.93
C ARG A 74 5.01 25.22 -6.85
N ALA A 75 6.08 25.15 -7.62
CA ALA A 75 7.00 26.26 -7.78
C ALA A 75 6.20 27.45 -8.35
N VAL A 76 6.03 28.48 -7.53
CA VAL A 76 5.49 29.78 -7.91
C VAL A 76 6.56 30.64 -8.57
#